data_AF-A0A120IHQ4-F1
#
_entry.id   AF-A0A120IHQ4-F1
#
_cell.length_a   1.000
_cell.length_b   1.000
_cell.length_c   1.000
_cell.angle_alpha   90.00
_cell.angle_beta   90.00
_cell.angle_gamma   90.00
#
_symmetry.space_group_name_H-M   'P 1'
#
loop_
_entity.id
_entity.type
_entity.pdbx_description
1 polymer ?
#
loop_
_entity_poly.entity_id
_entity_poly.type
_entity_poly.pdbx_seq_one_letter_code
_entity_poly.pdbx_strand_id
1 'polypeptide(L)'
;MGILTDAQQAQAPTAAPMQTAPTQAQQAQQPQHVRIAQDAGKIIFNPQMQEAVAQKLMADGKLDEDEGGELVVNLVMGALDQIQKTGEASDPKSISLALPMVSQLVAEFCVKIEALPQEQLAAYAKAVLPCAVALFKTRVIDKQSAPETQEEVM
;
A
#
# COMPACT_ATOMS: atom_id res chain seq x y z
N MET A 1 -11.06 -40.86 59.03
CA MET A 1 -10.36 -39.74 58.35
C MET A 1 -8.93 -39.74 58.87
N GLY A 2 -7.85 -39.87 58.10
CA GLY A 2 -7.63 -40.00 56.66
C GLY A 2 -6.29 -40.73 56.42
N ILE A 3 -6.13 -41.30 55.24
CA ILE A 3 -4.97 -42.09 54.79
C ILE A 3 -3.83 -41.20 54.29
N LEU A 4 -2.60 -41.68 54.50
CA LEU A 4 -1.30 -41.09 54.18
C LEU A 4 -0.88 -41.28 52.70
N THR A 5 -0.16 -40.28 52.16
CA THR A 5 1.11 -40.33 51.41
C THR A 5 1.32 -41.39 50.30
N ASP A 6 1.58 -40.99 49.05
CA ASP A 6 2.91 -40.75 48.43
C ASP A 6 2.78 -40.55 46.91
N ALA A 7 3.87 -40.17 46.27
CA ALA A 7 3.95 -39.46 45.01
C ALA A 7 4.22 -40.35 43.78
N GLN A 8 4.09 -39.69 42.60
CA GLN A 8 5.10 -39.69 41.52
C GLN A 8 4.87 -40.54 40.24
N GLN A 9 4.80 -39.80 39.11
CA GLN A 9 5.27 -40.11 37.73
C GLN A 9 4.53 -41.19 36.92
N ALA A 10 4.31 -41.14 35.59
CA ALA A 10 4.79 -40.33 34.48
C ALA A 10 3.90 -40.54 33.22
N GLN A 11 4.20 -39.78 32.15
CA GLN A 11 3.89 -39.98 30.72
C GLN A 11 2.76 -39.12 30.09
N ALA A 12 3.19 -38.01 29.48
CA ALA A 12 2.67 -37.53 28.19
C ALA A 12 3.18 -38.45 27.04
N PRO A 13 2.98 -38.18 25.73
CA PRO A 13 2.02 -37.35 25.00
C PRO A 13 1.37 -38.12 23.81
N THR A 14 0.28 -37.65 23.19
CA THR A 14 0.17 -37.75 21.71
C THR A 14 -0.71 -36.64 21.15
N ALA A 15 -0.07 -35.77 20.37
CA ALA A 15 -0.68 -34.78 19.53
C ALA A 15 -1.43 -35.44 18.36
N ALA A 16 -2.54 -34.83 17.95
CA ALA A 16 -2.91 -34.75 16.55
C ALA A 16 -3.58 -33.38 16.30
N PRO A 17 -3.05 -32.55 15.40
CA PRO A 17 -3.49 -31.18 15.18
C PRO A 17 -4.65 -31.17 14.19
N MET A 18 -5.75 -30.49 14.49
CA MET A 18 -6.71 -30.12 13.46
C MET A 18 -7.24 -28.71 13.68
N GLN A 19 -7.17 -27.96 12.58
CA GLN A 19 -7.75 -26.64 12.33
C GLN A 19 -6.91 -25.45 12.77
N THR A 20 -5.80 -25.27 12.04
CA THR A 20 -5.34 -23.93 11.68
C THR A 20 -6.32 -23.26 10.72
N ALA A 21 -6.49 -21.95 10.97
CA ALA A 21 -7.08 -20.89 10.13
C ALA A 21 -8.59 -20.57 10.32
N PRO A 22 -8.96 -19.26 10.34
CA PRO A 22 -8.21 -18.14 9.80
C PRO A 22 -7.62 -17.19 10.84
N THR A 23 -6.37 -16.79 10.55
CA THR A 23 -5.64 -15.65 11.10
C THR A 23 -6.37 -14.32 10.81
N GLN A 24 -7.53 -14.08 11.44
CA GLN A 24 -8.21 -12.78 11.37
C GLN A 24 -8.03 -11.92 12.63
N ALA A 25 -7.38 -12.44 13.67
CA ALA A 25 -7.26 -11.75 14.96
C ALA A 25 -5.83 -11.25 15.22
N GLN A 26 -5.21 -10.50 14.29
CA GLN A 26 -4.04 -9.67 14.65
C GLN A 26 -3.68 -8.57 13.65
N GLN A 27 -4.68 -7.88 13.06
CA GLN A 27 -4.44 -6.49 12.65
C GLN A 27 -4.80 -5.60 13.84
N ALA A 28 -3.86 -5.44 14.78
CA ALA A 28 -3.86 -4.24 15.60
C ALA A 28 -3.94 -3.06 14.61
N GLN A 29 -5.00 -2.26 14.68
CA GLN A 29 -5.37 -1.24 13.69
C GLN A 29 -4.13 -0.49 13.19
N GLN A 30 -3.58 -0.93 12.06
CA GLN A 30 -2.46 -0.24 11.47
C GLN A 30 -2.99 1.12 11.00
N PRO A 31 -2.22 2.21 11.21
CA PRO A 31 -2.63 3.52 10.73
C PRO A 31 -2.98 3.46 9.24
N GLN A 32 -4.05 4.15 8.83
CA GLN A 32 -4.60 4.03 7.47
C GLN A 32 -3.55 4.38 6.39
N HIS A 33 -2.67 5.35 6.63
CA HIS A 33 -1.56 5.67 5.72
C HIS A 33 -0.61 4.48 5.48
N VAL A 34 -0.36 3.65 6.50
CA VAL A 34 0.48 2.44 6.38
C VAL A 34 -0.24 1.37 5.56
N ARG A 35 -1.55 1.22 5.73
CA ARG A 35 -2.36 0.30 4.91
C ARG A 35 -2.41 0.74 3.44
N ILE A 36 -2.61 2.03 3.18
CA ILE A 36 -2.55 2.59 1.82
C ILE A 36 -1.20 2.27 1.17
N ALA A 37 -0.09 2.49 1.88
CA ALA A 37 1.24 2.18 1.36
C ALA A 37 1.44 0.67 1.13
N GLN A 38 0.95 -0.20 2.02
CA GLN A 38 1.02 -1.64 1.82
C GLN A 38 0.20 -2.11 0.60
N ASP A 39 -1.01 -1.61 0.44
CA ASP A 39 -1.87 -1.99 -0.69
C ASP A 39 -1.30 -1.42 -2.01
N ALA A 40 -0.75 -0.20 -2.00
CA ALA A 40 0.03 0.33 -3.11
C ALA A 40 1.23 -0.55 -3.45
N GLY A 41 1.96 -1.03 -2.44
CA GLY A 41 3.06 -1.99 -2.59
C GLY A 41 2.61 -3.29 -3.25
N LYS A 42 1.48 -3.87 -2.81
CA LYS A 42 0.90 -5.07 -3.44
C LYS A 42 0.55 -4.83 -4.91
N ILE A 43 0.06 -3.64 -5.25
CA ILE A 43 -0.30 -3.28 -6.63
C ILE A 43 0.96 -3.18 -7.50
N ILE A 44 1.95 -2.36 -7.11
CA ILE A 44 3.14 -2.13 -7.93
C ILE A 44 4.03 -3.37 -8.03
N PHE A 45 4.09 -4.19 -6.99
CA PHE A 45 4.84 -5.44 -7.01
C PHE A 45 4.00 -6.66 -7.43
N ASN A 46 2.79 -6.48 -7.96
CA ASN A 46 2.06 -7.58 -8.60
C ASN A 46 2.75 -7.96 -9.92
N PRO A 47 3.20 -9.22 -10.11
CA PRO A 47 3.91 -9.64 -11.33
C PRO A 47 3.20 -9.28 -12.65
N GLN A 48 1.86 -9.29 -12.66
CA GLN A 48 1.07 -8.95 -13.85
C GLN A 48 1.11 -7.45 -14.19
N MET A 49 1.28 -6.60 -13.17
CA MET A 49 1.38 -5.15 -13.33
C MET A 49 2.82 -4.70 -13.50
N GLN A 50 3.78 -5.39 -12.89
CA GLN A 50 5.20 -5.04 -12.93
C GLN A 50 5.70 -4.91 -14.36
N GLU A 51 5.38 -5.86 -15.25
CA GLU A 51 5.89 -5.84 -16.62
C GLU A 51 5.31 -4.69 -17.45
N ALA A 52 4.01 -4.41 -17.31
CA ALA A 52 3.36 -3.28 -17.99
C ALA A 52 3.90 -1.92 -17.50
N VAL A 53 4.10 -1.76 -16.20
CA VAL A 53 4.65 -0.53 -15.60
C VAL A 53 6.13 -0.37 -15.96
N ALA A 54 6.90 -1.46 -15.94
CA ALA A 54 8.31 -1.45 -16.33
C ALA A 54 8.47 -1.08 -17.81
N GLN A 55 7.63 -1.63 -18.70
CA GLN A 55 7.61 -1.23 -20.11
C GLN A 55 7.26 0.25 -20.29
N LYS A 56 6.28 0.78 -19.54
CA LYS A 56 5.91 2.20 -19.61
C LYS A 56 7.07 3.10 -19.16
N LEU A 57 7.69 2.82 -18.01
CA LEU A 57 8.79 3.62 -17.46
C LEU A 57 10.10 3.49 -18.26
N MET A 58 10.29 2.39 -19.00
CA MET A 58 11.48 2.17 -19.83
C MET A 58 11.28 2.49 -21.31
N ALA A 59 10.06 2.82 -21.76
CA ALA A 59 9.74 3.03 -23.17
C ALA A 59 10.62 4.11 -23.82
N ASP A 60 10.91 5.18 -23.07
CA ASP A 60 11.74 6.30 -23.52
C ASP A 60 13.18 6.27 -22.93
N GLY A 61 13.53 5.21 -22.21
CA GLY A 61 14.86 5.00 -21.62
C GLY A 61 15.27 6.02 -20.55
N LYS A 62 14.32 6.82 -20.06
CA LYS A 62 14.53 7.84 -19.03
C LYS A 62 13.41 7.77 -17.99
N LEU A 63 13.80 7.83 -16.72
CA LEU A 63 12.88 8.03 -15.62
C LEU A 63 12.49 9.50 -15.55
N ASP A 64 11.22 9.77 -15.85
CA ASP A 64 10.61 11.09 -15.68
C ASP A 64 9.98 11.18 -14.28
N GLU A 65 10.32 12.24 -13.55
CA GLU A 65 9.81 12.54 -12.21
C GLU A 65 8.29 12.79 -12.25
N ASP A 66 7.78 13.34 -13.36
CA ASP A 66 6.34 13.58 -13.57
C ASP A 66 5.58 12.27 -13.78
N GLU A 67 6.14 11.33 -14.55
CA GLU A 67 5.58 9.99 -14.72
C GLU A 67 5.64 9.17 -13.42
N GLY A 68 6.75 9.30 -12.68
CA GLY A 68 6.88 8.75 -11.34
C GLY A 68 5.80 9.32 -10.41
N GLY A 69 5.56 10.63 -10.47
CA GLY A 69 4.53 11.30 -9.68
C GLY A 69 3.12 10.83 -10.03
N GLU A 70 2.83 10.66 -11.32
CA GLU A 70 1.57 10.08 -11.77
C GLU A 70 1.39 8.65 -11.27
N LEU A 71 2.43 7.81 -11.34
CA LEU A 71 2.39 6.44 -10.85
C LEU A 71 2.10 6.40 -9.35
N VAL A 72 2.73 7.26 -8.55
CA VAL A 72 2.44 7.39 -7.11
C VAL A 72 0.96 7.67 -6.86
N VAL A 73 0.38 8.66 -7.57
CA VAL A 73 -1.04 9.01 -7.40
C VAL A 73 -1.96 7.85 -7.82
N ASN A 74 -1.66 7.19 -8.94
CA ASN A 74 -2.45 6.04 -9.41
C ASN A 74 -2.43 4.89 -8.41
N LEU A 75 -1.28 4.60 -7.79
CA LEU A 75 -1.16 3.56 -6.76
C LEU A 75 -1.93 3.91 -5.49
N VAL A 76 -1.85 5.17 -5.04
CA VAL A 76 -2.63 5.66 -3.91
C VAL A 76 -4.13 5.51 -4.19
N MET A 77 -4.60 5.93 -5.37
CA MET A 77 -6.02 5.80 -5.74
C MET A 77 -6.46 4.33 -5.83
N GLY A 78 -5.63 3.45 -6.39
CA GLY A 78 -5.89 2.01 -6.43
C GLY A 78 -5.95 1.38 -5.03
N ALA A 79 -5.07 1.79 -4.12
CA ALA A 79 -5.12 1.36 -2.73
C ALA A 79 -6.38 1.86 -2.00
N LEU A 80 -6.78 3.11 -2.24
CA LEU A 80 -8.00 3.67 -1.68
C LEU A 80 -9.27 2.96 -2.16
N ASP A 81 -9.33 2.58 -3.43
CA ASP A 81 -10.43 1.77 -3.98
C ASP A 81 -10.52 0.41 -3.26
N GLN A 82 -9.39 -0.24 -2.98
CA GLN A 82 -9.38 -1.49 -2.20
C GLN A 82 -9.87 -1.29 -0.77
N ILE A 83 -9.46 -0.20 -0.10
CA ILE A 83 -9.92 0.11 1.27
C ILE A 83 -11.42 0.43 1.28
N GLN A 84 -11.92 1.20 0.32
CA GLN A 84 -13.35 1.51 0.20
C GLN A 84 -14.21 0.26 -0.01
N LYS A 85 -13.72 -0.73 -0.77
CA LYS A 85 -14.37 -2.04 -0.92
C LYS A 85 -14.50 -2.82 0.39
N THR A 86 -13.68 -2.51 1.40
CA THR A 86 -13.79 -3.07 2.75
C THR A 86 -14.80 -2.31 3.64
N GLY A 87 -15.43 -1.25 3.12
CA GLY A 87 -16.39 -0.42 3.85
C GLY A 87 -15.75 0.66 4.73
N GLU A 88 -14.44 0.87 4.63
CA GLU A 88 -13.70 1.81 5.46
C GLU A 88 -13.59 3.18 4.78
N ALA A 89 -13.96 4.24 5.52
CA ALA A 89 -13.88 5.60 5.02
C ALA A 89 -12.41 6.06 4.94
N SER A 90 -12.02 6.66 3.82
CA SER A 90 -10.67 7.18 3.62
C SER A 90 -10.57 8.64 4.08
N ASP A 91 -9.56 8.94 4.92
CA ASP A 91 -9.29 10.30 5.39
C ASP A 91 -8.21 11.01 4.53
N PRO A 92 -8.44 12.25 4.05
CA PRO A 92 -7.48 13.00 3.24
C PRO A 92 -6.09 13.20 3.87
N LYS A 93 -6.01 13.26 5.21
CA LYS A 93 -4.73 13.39 5.91
C LYS A 93 -3.93 12.09 5.82
N SER A 94 -4.57 10.93 5.98
CA SER A 94 -3.93 9.63 5.80
C SER A 94 -3.42 9.45 4.38
N ILE A 95 -4.14 9.97 3.38
CA ILE A 95 -3.67 9.95 2.00
C ILE A 95 -2.41 10.81 1.84
N SER A 96 -2.43 12.03 2.39
CA SER A 96 -1.29 12.95 2.35
C SER A 96 -0.05 12.36 3.04
N LEU A 97 -0.24 11.62 4.14
CA LEU A 97 0.82 10.91 4.85
C LEU A 97 1.32 9.65 4.11
N ALA A 98 0.51 9.07 3.23
CA ALA A 98 0.89 7.91 2.43
C ALA A 98 1.75 8.28 1.21
N LEU A 99 1.56 9.46 0.62
CA LEU A 99 2.32 9.93 -0.55
C LEU A 99 3.85 9.76 -0.45
N PRO A 100 4.54 10.16 0.63
CA PRO A 100 5.99 9.96 0.74
C PRO A 100 6.37 8.48 0.78
N MET A 101 5.58 7.62 1.44
CA MET A 101 5.84 6.18 1.48
C MET A 101 5.64 5.54 0.11
N VAL A 102 4.61 5.94 -0.63
CA VAL A 102 4.35 5.42 -1.98
C VAL A 102 5.39 5.93 -2.97
N SER A 103 5.88 7.16 -2.82
CA SER A 103 7.00 7.69 -3.63
C SER A 103 8.28 6.89 -3.43
N GLN A 104 8.56 6.49 -2.19
CA GLN A 104 9.65 5.59 -1.86
C GLN A 104 9.47 4.20 -2.51
N LEU A 105 8.26 3.62 -2.47
CA LEU A 105 7.95 2.34 -3.11
C LEU A 105 8.14 2.38 -4.63
N VAL A 106 7.76 3.48 -5.28
CA VAL A 106 8.00 3.69 -6.71
C VAL A 106 9.50 3.75 -7.00
N ALA A 107 10.28 4.47 -6.22
CA ALA A 107 11.74 4.50 -6.38
C ALA A 107 12.38 3.12 -6.18
N GLU A 108 11.94 2.36 -5.18
CA GLU A 108 12.37 0.96 -4.96
C GLU A 108 12.02 0.05 -6.14
N PHE A 109 10.83 0.22 -6.72
CA PHE A 109 10.44 -0.49 -7.93
C PHE A 109 11.34 -0.14 -9.12
N CYS A 110 11.65 1.14 -9.33
CA CYS A 110 12.56 1.60 -10.38
C CYS A 110 13.97 0.99 -10.25
N VAL A 111 14.47 0.83 -9.02
CA VAL A 111 15.74 0.13 -8.77
C VAL A 111 15.62 -1.37 -9.07
N LYS A 112 14.50 -1.99 -8.69
CA LYS A 112 14.27 -3.42 -8.92
C LYS A 112 14.21 -3.80 -10.39
N ILE A 113 13.68 -2.92 -11.24
CA ILE A 113 13.63 -3.11 -12.70
C ILE A 113 14.90 -2.60 -13.40
N GLU A 114 15.95 -2.26 -12.64
CA GLU A 114 17.23 -1.76 -13.15
C GLU A 114 17.13 -0.45 -13.95
N ALA A 115 16.01 0.27 -13.83
CA ALA A 115 15.81 1.57 -14.46
C ALA A 115 16.54 2.70 -13.70
N LEU A 116 16.78 2.53 -12.40
CA LEU A 116 17.49 3.48 -11.54
C LEU A 116 18.61 2.76 -10.77
N PRO A 117 19.82 3.34 -10.64
CA PRO A 117 20.83 2.81 -9.73
C PRO A 117 20.39 3.00 -8.27
N GLN A 118 20.70 2.03 -7.40
CA GLN A 118 20.31 2.04 -5.99
C GLN A 118 20.76 3.32 -5.24
N GLU A 119 21.90 3.89 -5.63
CA GLU A 119 22.45 5.12 -5.05
C GLU A 119 21.56 6.34 -5.27
N GLN A 120 20.78 6.35 -6.36
CA GLN A 120 19.89 7.45 -6.71
C GLN A 120 18.47 7.28 -6.16
N LEU A 121 18.16 6.13 -5.52
CA LEU A 121 16.83 5.84 -4.99
C LEU A 121 16.26 6.97 -4.14
N ALA A 122 17.05 7.45 -3.17
CA ALA A 122 16.60 8.48 -2.24
C ALA A 122 16.48 9.86 -2.90
N ALA A 123 17.30 10.14 -3.93
CA ALA A 123 17.22 11.38 -4.69
C ALA A 123 15.97 11.39 -5.56
N TYR A 124 15.71 10.29 -6.26
CA TYR A 124 14.54 10.12 -7.11
C TYR A 124 13.23 10.17 -6.32
N ALA A 125 13.14 9.45 -5.20
CA ALA A 125 11.96 9.50 -4.33
C ALA A 125 11.64 10.93 -3.83
N LYS A 126 12.68 11.72 -3.53
CA LYS A 126 12.54 13.13 -3.12
C LYS A 126 12.09 14.05 -4.27
N ALA A 127 12.50 13.75 -5.50
CA ALA A 127 12.15 14.54 -6.66
C ALA A 127 10.73 14.25 -7.18
N VAL A 128 10.30 12.99 -7.11
CA VAL A 128 8.94 12.56 -7.47
C VAL A 128 7.87 13.08 -6.50
N LEU A 129 8.18 13.19 -5.21
CA LEU A 129 7.20 13.54 -4.18
C LEU A 129 6.50 14.89 -4.43
N PRO A 130 7.20 16.00 -4.75
CA PRO A 130 6.57 17.26 -5.16
C PRO A 130 5.57 17.10 -6.30
N CYS A 131 5.92 16.35 -7.36
CA CYS A 131 5.04 16.10 -8.50
C CYS A 131 3.79 15.31 -8.07
N ALA A 132 3.96 14.25 -7.28
CA ALA A 132 2.87 13.46 -6.73
C ALA A 132 1.91 14.31 -5.86
N VAL A 133 2.45 15.19 -5.02
CA VAL A 133 1.65 16.10 -4.18
C VAL A 133 0.87 17.09 -5.03
N ALA A 134 1.49 17.69 -6.05
CA ALA A 134 0.82 18.62 -6.96
C ALA A 134 -0.33 17.94 -7.72
N LEU A 135 -0.08 16.75 -8.29
CA LEU A 135 -1.07 15.94 -9.00
C LEU A 135 -2.20 15.45 -8.08
N PHE A 136 -1.88 15.08 -6.84
CA PHE A 136 -2.89 14.66 -5.88
C PHE A 136 -3.85 15.81 -5.54
N LYS A 137 -3.31 17.01 -5.29
CA LYS A 137 -4.12 18.21 -5.00
C LYS A 137 -5.09 18.52 -6.15
N THR A 138 -4.61 18.52 -7.39
CA THR A 138 -5.45 18.82 -8.56
C THR A 138 -6.47 17.71 -8.86
N ARG A 139 -6.12 16.43 -8.69
CA ARG A 139 -7.03 15.31 -9.01
C ARG A 139 -8.06 15.01 -7.92
N VAL A 140 -7.73 15.25 -6.65
CA VAL A 140 -8.54 14.78 -5.51
C VAL A 140 -9.17 15.93 -4.72
N ILE A 141 -8.46 17.05 -4.52
CA ILE A 141 -8.97 18.17 -3.71
C ILE A 141 -9.83 19.12 -4.55
N ASP A 142 -9.40 19.44 -5.77
CA ASP A 142 -10.17 20.32 -6.68
C ASP A 142 -11.47 19.65 -7.18
N LYS A 143 -11.47 18.32 -7.39
CA LYS A 143 -12.69 17.59 -7.75
C LYS A 143 -13.76 17.57 -6.65
N GLN A 144 -13.37 17.63 -5.38
CA GLN A 144 -14.34 17.77 -4.27
C GLN A 144 -14.90 19.20 -4.14
N SER A 145 -14.29 20.17 -4.82
CA SER A 145 -14.71 21.58 -4.80
C SER A 145 -15.59 21.96 -6.00
N ALA A 146 -15.79 21.06 -6.96
CA ALA A 146 -16.79 21.23 -8.01
C ALA A 146 -18.16 20.84 -7.44
N PRO A 147 -19.10 21.77 -7.24
CA PRO A 147 -20.48 21.39 -6.99
C PRO A 147 -20.93 20.59 -8.21
N GLU A 148 -21.40 19.35 -7.98
CA GLU A 148 -22.18 18.60 -8.96
C GLU A 148 -23.30 19.53 -9.41
N THR A 149 -23.13 20.13 -10.58
CA THR A 149 -24.20 20.89 -11.21
C THR A 149 -25.17 19.82 -11.63
N GLN A 150 -26.22 19.65 -10.82
CA GLN A 150 -27.40 18.90 -11.19
C GLN A 150 -27.89 19.52 -12.50
N GLU A 151 -27.55 18.88 -13.60
CA GLU A 151 -28.16 19.13 -14.90
C GLU A 151 -29.58 18.54 -14.81
N GLU A 152 -30.45 19.29 -14.13
CA GLU A 152 -31.90 19.18 -14.25
C GLU A 152 -32.24 19.63 -15.68
N VAL A 153 -32.32 18.68 -16.60
CA VAL A 153 -32.86 18.93 -17.95
C VAL A 153 -34.09 18.05 -18.13
N MET A 154 -35.22 18.70 -17.78
CA MET A 154 -36.55 18.71 -18.41
C MET A 154 -37.05 17.44 -19.10
#